data_AF-E9PQG3-F1
#
_entry.id   AF-E9PQG3-F1
#
_cell.length_a   1.000
_cell.length_b   1.000
_cell.length_c   1.000
_cell.angle_alpha   90.00
_cell.angle_beta   90.00
_cell.angle_gamma   90.00
#
_symmetry.space_group_name_H-M   'P 1'
#
loop_
_entity.id
_entity.type
_entity.pdbx_description
1 polymer ?
#
loop_
_entity_poly.entity_id
_entity_poly.type
_entity_poly.pdbx_seq_one_letter_code
_entity_poly.pdbx_strand_id
1 'polypeptide(L)'
;MKDVPGFLQQSQNSGPGQPAVWHRLEELYTKKLWHQLTLQVLDFVQDPCFAQGDGLIKLYENFISEFEHRVNPLSLVEIILHVVRQMTDPNVALTFLEKTREKVKSSDEAVIL
;
A
#
# COMPACT_ATOMS: atom_id res chain seq x y z
N MET A 1 -9.49 -5.25 -14.28
CA MET A 1 -8.04 -5.14 -14.49
C MET A 1 -7.64 -3.76 -14.03
N LYS A 2 -6.75 -3.65 -13.05
CA LYS A 2 -6.25 -2.37 -12.57
C LYS A 2 -5.08 -1.97 -13.44
N ASP A 3 -5.12 -0.76 -13.99
CA ASP A 3 -4.01 -0.25 -14.80
C ASP A 3 -2.93 0.33 -13.87
N VAL A 4 -2.18 -0.58 -13.25
CA VAL A 4 -1.02 -0.26 -12.40
C VAL A 4 -0.05 0.71 -13.09
N PRO A 5 0.45 0.44 -14.31
CA PRO A 5 1.40 1.34 -14.95
C PRO A 5 0.81 2.73 -15.23
N GLY A 6 -0.45 2.85 -15.63
CA GLY A 6 -1.11 4.14 -15.81
C GLY A 6 -1.30 4.90 -14.50
N PHE A 7 -1.63 4.21 -13.41
CA PHE A 7 -1.68 4.82 -12.08
C PHE A 7 -0.31 5.35 -11.64
N LEU A 8 0.76 4.58 -11.86
CA LEU A 8 2.12 4.99 -11.52
C LEU A 8 2.58 6.19 -12.38
N GLN A 9 2.32 6.19 -13.68
CA GLN A 9 2.61 7.34 -14.56
C GLN A 9 1.85 8.60 -14.13
N GLN A 10 0.56 8.48 -13.81
CA GLN A 10 -0.23 9.62 -13.32
C GLN A 10 0.34 10.14 -12.01
N SER A 11 0.74 9.24 -11.10
CA SER A 11 1.30 9.59 -9.80
C SER A 11 2.69 10.22 -9.91
N GLN A 12 3.51 9.83 -10.90
CA GLN A 12 4.78 10.50 -11.21
C GLN A 12 4.58 11.97 -11.60
N ASN A 13 3.48 12.27 -12.30
CA ASN A 13 3.25 13.59 -12.89
C ASN A 13 2.43 14.53 -11.99
N SER A 14 1.59 13.98 -11.11
CA SER A 14 0.62 14.75 -10.31
C SER A 14 0.39 14.20 -8.89
N GLY A 15 1.11 13.15 -8.50
CA GLY A 15 1.01 12.57 -7.18
C GLY A 15 1.76 13.39 -6.12
N PRO A 16 1.45 13.18 -4.84
CA PRO A 16 2.29 13.68 -3.75
C PRO A 16 3.69 13.07 -3.83
N GLY A 17 4.67 13.70 -3.15
CA GLY A 17 6.05 13.22 -3.03
C GLY A 17 6.95 13.40 -4.26
N GLN A 18 8.09 12.70 -4.25
CA GLN A 18 9.11 12.85 -5.29
C GLN A 18 8.84 11.90 -6.48
N PRO A 19 8.84 12.40 -7.73
CA PRO A 19 8.65 11.58 -8.94
C PRO A 19 9.63 10.40 -9.04
N ALA A 20 10.85 10.58 -8.52
CA ALA A 20 11.86 9.53 -8.48
C ALA A 20 11.43 8.30 -7.68
N VAL A 21 10.65 8.47 -6.61
CA VAL A 21 10.16 7.35 -5.80
C VAL A 21 9.11 6.54 -6.57
N TRP A 22 8.18 7.23 -7.23
CA TRP A 22 7.19 6.60 -8.10
C TRP A 22 7.83 5.82 -9.25
N HIS A 23 8.88 6.35 -9.88
CA HIS A 23 9.66 5.64 -10.89
C HIS A 23 10.34 4.39 -10.31
N ARG A 24 10.84 4.46 -9.06
CA ARG A 24 11.45 3.31 -8.39
C ARG A 24 10.43 2.22 -8.09
N LEU A 25 9.21 2.57 -7.66
CA LEU A 25 8.11 1.61 -7.45
C LEU A 25 7.75 0.90 -8.76
N GLU A 26 7.67 1.63 -9.87
CA GLU A 26 7.41 1.07 -11.20
C GLU A 26 8.51 0.09 -11.64
N GLU A 27 9.78 0.44 -11.45
CA GLU A 27 10.89 -0.43 -11.79
C GLU A 27 10.87 -1.73 -10.97
N LEU A 28 10.66 -1.63 -9.66
CA LEU A 28 10.57 -2.78 -8.76
C LEU A 28 9.38 -3.68 -9.11
N TYR A 29 8.24 -3.08 -9.45
CA TYR A 29 7.05 -3.80 -9.91
C TYR A 29 7.30 -4.53 -11.24
N THR A 30 7.89 -3.84 -12.21
CA THR A 30 8.22 -4.40 -13.54
C THR A 30 9.20 -5.56 -13.42
N LYS A 31 10.19 -5.44 -12.54
CA LYS A 31 11.16 -6.50 -12.20
C LYS A 31 10.57 -7.58 -11.28
N LYS A 32 9.31 -7.44 -10.83
CA LYS A 32 8.61 -8.37 -9.91
C LYS A 32 9.36 -8.60 -8.60
N LEU A 33 10.07 -7.57 -8.11
CA LEU A 33 10.83 -7.61 -6.86
C LEU A 33 9.92 -7.32 -5.66
N TRP A 34 9.00 -8.24 -5.36
CA TRP A 34 7.92 -8.03 -4.37
C TRP A 34 8.43 -7.62 -2.98
N HIS A 35 9.52 -8.23 -2.52
CA HIS A 35 10.09 -7.91 -1.21
C HIS A 35 10.65 -6.47 -1.17
N GLN A 36 11.49 -6.11 -2.13
CA GLN A 36 12.04 -4.75 -2.24
C GLN A 36 10.95 -3.71 -2.50
N LEU A 37 9.95 -4.06 -3.31
CA LEU A 37 8.78 -3.23 -3.56
C LEU A 37 8.02 -2.94 -2.28
N THR A 38 7.79 -3.96 -1.44
CA THR A 38 7.09 -3.79 -0.16
C THR A 38 7.88 -2.89 0.79
N LEU A 39 9.19 -3.09 0.90
CA LEU A 39 10.04 -2.23 1.73
C LEU A 39 9.98 -0.78 1.27
N GLN A 40 10.00 -0.55 -0.05
CA GLN A 40 9.85 0.79 -0.59
C GLN A 40 8.47 1.38 -0.33
N VAL A 41 7.40 0.60 -0.46
CA VAL A 41 6.05 1.05 -0.11
C VAL A 41 5.93 1.37 1.38
N LEU A 42 6.56 0.58 2.26
CA LEU A 42 6.59 0.84 3.69
C LEU A 42 7.27 2.17 4.03
N ASP A 43 8.44 2.42 3.45
CA ASP A 43 9.15 3.71 3.59
C ASP A 43 8.28 4.86 3.06
N PHE A 44 7.61 4.62 1.94
CA PHE A 44 6.72 5.57 1.29
C PHE A 44 5.48 5.93 2.11
N VAL A 45 4.83 4.96 2.75
CA VAL A 45 3.63 5.23 3.58
C VAL A 45 3.96 5.87 4.93
N GLN A 46 5.22 5.80 5.36
CA GLN A 46 5.71 6.51 6.55
C GLN A 46 6.00 7.99 6.27
N ASP A 47 6.17 8.39 5.00
CA ASP A 47 6.43 9.78 4.65
C ASP A 47 5.18 10.66 4.92
N PRO A 48 5.32 11.70 5.76
CA PRO A 48 4.20 12.56 6.15
C PRO A 48 3.59 13.34 4.98
N CYS A 49 4.28 13.49 3.85
CA CYS A 49 3.73 14.11 2.64
C CYS A 49 2.59 13.28 2.04
N PHE A 50 2.59 11.96 2.27
CA PHE A 50 1.52 11.07 1.83
C PHE A 50 0.46 10.84 2.87
N ALA A 51 0.73 11.21 4.13
CA ALA A 51 -0.20 11.09 5.25
C ALA A 51 -1.47 11.96 5.12
N GLN A 52 -1.52 12.87 4.15
CA GLN A 52 -2.64 13.81 3.94
C GLN A 52 -3.50 13.43 2.72
N GLY A 53 -4.82 13.43 2.89
CA GLY A 53 -5.80 13.13 1.85
C GLY A 53 -6.05 11.63 1.64
N ASP A 54 -6.45 11.24 0.43
CA ASP A 54 -6.82 9.86 0.08
C ASP A 54 -5.71 9.12 -0.70
N GLY A 55 -4.47 9.61 -0.62
CA GLY A 55 -3.34 9.13 -1.42
C GLY A 55 -2.99 7.67 -1.14
N LEU A 56 -2.91 7.29 0.14
CA LEU A 56 -2.57 5.91 0.52
C LEU A 56 -3.71 4.93 0.22
N ILE A 57 -4.95 5.38 0.34
CA ILE A 57 -6.12 4.57 0.01
C ILE A 57 -6.08 4.20 -1.48
N LYS A 58 -5.88 5.20 -2.36
CA LYS A 58 -5.75 4.97 -3.80
C LYS A 58 -4.53 4.13 -4.15
N LEU A 59 -3.40 4.33 -3.47
CA LEU A 59 -2.21 3.50 -3.67
C LEU A 59 -2.50 2.03 -3.33
N TYR A 60 -3.20 1.78 -2.21
CA TYR A 60 -3.56 0.41 -1.86
C TYR A 60 -4.47 -0.22 -2.90
N GLU A 61 -5.55 0.48 -3.25
CA GLU A 61 -6.56 -0.05 -4.15
C GLU A 61 -6.06 -0.25 -5.58
N ASN A 62 -5.21 0.65 -6.09
CA ASN A 62 -4.74 0.58 -7.48
C ASN A 62 -3.43 -0.20 -7.64
N PHE A 63 -2.62 -0.29 -6.58
CA PHE A 63 -1.27 -0.87 -6.67
C PHE A 63 -1.06 -2.05 -5.72
N ILE A 64 -1.12 -1.84 -4.41
CA ILE A 64 -0.73 -2.87 -3.41
C ILE A 64 -1.60 -4.13 -3.51
N SER A 65 -2.91 -3.94 -3.70
CA SER A 65 -3.86 -5.05 -3.79
C SER A 65 -3.62 -6.02 -4.95
N GLU A 66 -2.84 -5.65 -5.97
CA GLU A 66 -2.45 -6.59 -7.04
C GLU A 66 -1.42 -7.61 -6.57
N PHE A 67 -0.56 -7.25 -5.62
CA PHE A 67 0.54 -8.08 -5.17
C PHE A 67 0.51 -8.41 -3.68
N GLU A 68 -0.50 -7.95 -2.93
CA GLU A 68 -0.65 -8.20 -1.48
C GLU A 68 -0.55 -9.69 -1.10
N HIS A 69 -1.02 -10.59 -1.97
CA HIS A 69 -0.95 -12.04 -1.77
C HIS A 69 0.47 -12.63 -1.88
N ARG A 70 1.45 -11.87 -2.39
CA ARG A 70 2.86 -12.26 -2.54
C ARG A 70 3.76 -11.63 -1.48
N VAL A 71 3.20 -10.76 -0.65
CA VAL A 71 3.92 -9.97 0.35
C VAL A 71 3.78 -10.63 1.71
N ASN A 72 4.76 -10.37 2.58
CA ASN A 72 4.68 -10.79 3.97
C ASN A 72 3.42 -10.20 4.64
N PRO A 73 2.54 -11.03 5.24
CA PRO A 73 1.38 -10.57 6.00
C PRO A 73 1.69 -9.46 7.00
N LEU A 74 2.84 -9.55 7.70
CA LEU A 74 3.28 -8.56 8.67
C LEU A 74 3.43 -7.17 8.04
N SER A 75 4.20 -7.10 6.95
CA SER A 75 4.42 -5.86 6.21
C SER A 75 3.13 -5.31 5.61
N LEU A 76 2.21 -6.19 5.19
CA LEU A 76 0.90 -5.80 4.69
C LEU A 76 0.06 -5.13 5.80
N VAL A 77 0.03 -5.69 7.01
CA VAL A 77 -0.67 -5.09 8.16
C VAL A 77 -0.10 -3.70 8.47
N GLU A 78 1.23 -3.55 8.51
CA GLU A 78 1.86 -2.25 8.75
C GLU A 78 1.40 -1.18 7.75
N ILE A 79 1.43 -1.51 6.44
CA ILE A 79 0.96 -0.59 5.39
C ILE A 79 -0.52 -0.23 5.62
N ILE A 80 -1.35 -1.24 5.93
CA ILE A 80 -2.79 -1.06 6.12
C ILE A 80 -3.09 -0.17 7.34
N LEU A 81 -2.33 -0.27 8.42
CA LEU A 81 -2.47 0.62 9.57
C LEU A 81 -2.26 2.09 9.20
N HIS A 82 -1.32 2.39 8.29
CA HIS A 82 -1.13 3.74 7.77
C HIS A 82 -2.28 4.19 6.87
N VAL A 83 -2.79 3.31 6.02
CA VAL A 83 -3.92 3.59 5.12
C VAL A 83 -5.20 3.86 5.90
N VAL A 84 -5.48 3.04 6.92
CA VAL A 84 -6.69 3.15 7.76
C VAL A 84 -6.69 4.45 8.57
N ARG A 85 -5.52 4.97 8.95
CA ARG A 85 -5.40 6.29 9.61
C ARG A 85 -5.84 7.46 8.73
N GLN A 86 -5.83 7.31 7.40
CA GLN A 86 -6.34 8.33 6.47
C GLN A 86 -7.84 8.23 6.25
N MET A 87 -8.45 7.08 6.58
CA MET A 87 -9.88 6.89 6.43
C MET A 87 -10.60 7.74 7.48
N THR A 88 -11.32 8.74 7.00
CA THR A 88 -12.16 9.61 7.84
C THR A 88 -13.41 8.89 8.36
N ASP A 89 -13.89 7.87 7.65
CA ASP A 89 -15.04 7.06 8.07
C ASP A 89 -14.60 5.82 8.88
N PRO A 90 -15.00 5.73 10.17
CA PRO A 90 -14.62 4.63 11.04
C PRO A 90 -15.24 3.28 10.63
N ASN A 91 -16.40 3.25 9.96
CA ASN A 91 -17.00 2.00 9.50
C ASN A 91 -16.22 1.43 8.31
N VAL A 92 -15.75 2.30 7.41
CA VAL A 92 -14.87 1.90 6.29
C VAL A 92 -13.56 1.36 6.83
N ALA A 93 -12.94 2.07 7.79
CA ALA A 93 -11.73 1.64 8.49
C ALA A 93 -11.90 0.25 9.13
N LEU A 94 -12.98 0.04 9.90
CA LEU A 94 -13.28 -1.25 10.53
C LEU A 94 -13.45 -2.36 9.50
N THR A 95 -14.26 -2.14 8.46
CA THR A 95 -14.48 -3.12 7.39
C THR A 95 -13.16 -3.51 6.72
N PHE A 96 -12.27 -2.54 6.54
CA PHE A 96 -10.96 -2.75 5.94
C PHE A 96 -10.03 -3.58 6.83
N LEU A 97 -9.99 -3.27 8.13
CA LEU A 97 -9.25 -4.05 9.12
C LEU A 97 -9.78 -5.48 9.24
N GLU A 98 -11.09 -5.68 9.24
CA GLU A 98 -11.68 -7.03 9.30
C GLU A 98 -11.32 -7.88 8.09
N LYS A 99 -11.43 -7.32 6.87
CA LYS A 99 -10.98 -7.98 5.65
C LYS A 99 -9.49 -8.32 5.69
N THR A 100 -8.68 -7.43 6.25
CA THR A 100 -7.24 -7.64 6.41
C THR A 100 -6.96 -8.78 7.37
N ARG A 101 -7.62 -8.79 8.53
CA ARG A 101 -7.54 -9.85 9.54
C ARG A 101 -7.87 -11.21 8.93
N GLU A 102 -8.91 -11.30 8.10
CA GLU A 102 -9.26 -12.55 7.41
C GLU A 102 -8.19 -13.03 6.42
N LYS A 103 -7.44 -12.12 5.82
CA LYS A 103 -6.34 -12.43 4.90
C LYS A 103 -5.07 -12.86 5.63
N VAL A 104 -4.79 -12.27 6.79
CA VAL A 104 -3.58 -12.54 7.58
C VAL A 104 -3.76 -13.62 8.65
N LYS A 105 -4.98 -14.17 8.81
CA LYS A 105 -5.31 -15.23 9.80
C LYS A 105 -4.43 -16.48 9.77
N SER A 106 -3.74 -16.71 8.64
CA SER A 106 -2.81 -17.84 8.48
C SER A 106 -1.39 -17.54 8.99
N SER A 107 -1.15 -16.34 9.52
CA SER A 107 0.15 -15.88 10.01
C SER A 107 -0.02 -15.37 11.45
N ASP A 108 0.35 -16.21 12.43
CA ASP A 108 0.23 -15.91 13.86
C ASP A 108 0.85 -14.55 14.23
N GLU A 109 2.02 -14.21 13.68
CA GLU A 109 2.69 -12.93 13.95
C GLU A 109 1.87 -11.71 13.50
N ALA A 110 1.16 -11.81 12.37
CA ALA A 110 0.33 -10.73 11.85
C ALA A 110 -1.06 -10.64 12.52
N VAL A 111 -1.49 -11.68 13.24
CA VAL A 111 -2.74 -11.70 13.99
C VAL A 111 -2.58 -11.08 15.38
N ILE A 112 -1.36 -11.05 15.93
CA ILE A 112 -1.05 -10.57 17.28
C ILE A 112 -0.84 -9.04 17.33
N LEU A 113 -0.52 -8.40 16.19
CA LEU A 113 -0.31 -6.95 16.04
C LEU A 113 -1.61 -6.17 15.85
#